data_AF-A0AAI9KVQ8-F1
#
_entry.id   AF-A0AAI9KVQ8-F1
#
_cell.length_a   1.000
_cell.length_b   1.000
_cell.length_c   1.000
_cell.angle_alpha   90.00
_cell.angle_beta   90.00
_cell.angle_gamma   90.00
#
_symmetry.space_group_name_H-M   'P 1'
#
loop_
_entity.id
_entity.type
_entity.pdbx_description
1 polymer ?
#
loop_
_entity_poly.entity_id
_entity_poly.type
_entity_poly.pdbx_seq_one_letter_code
_entity_poly.pdbx_strand_id
1 'polypeptide(L)'
;MNTSLQLLPSIGVDSDSNLAQLVHFYKKNTPFAKIESWEWDDISWDAKGICKTQARKSGYNISVNFSRDNNLGKKVKSSYNDIKPFHNLDLSDIAKCHISALQIEKAKDVGTLNFYIVAYRYLDNAMLKRNITASNLTTYDFKVAEAEAHDRLESSTFYRIGQKLESIATFINKKKLSIQKIVFKKSAKRGDTHTASDSRIDFESTTKRHEKLPTHESLIAVATLSNSNLEGDDALFQAIVEIMFATGLRFDEVICLDVECLQAREVEELNVFTGEIDIVCINEIRYRAKKGAAYQTKAIAPSLLPILQKGLTSALEILAPVRDTIKCVINGKYDFFPIITEDCELFVTDIWERLNWSSRSNLLSYLKKRNVNLTNKLNPNTGKNAAAFHSVDLKEKTFSLAKKSIDELWKQMSVLSVADCPDKLIFVTQHQRHHSDKSTEPWEFTMITHTQISDYISGRPEFGIKNIFERKHLCYQGEQIRLTSHQFRHFLGTMLEISDSVTPIEVARYFGRKYTPDNIAYDHTNPAKRVMDNADILFAASNITPEQAKEASVIFTLVDRDEVLETIEDIGTTLITAIGLCKHDYSDSPCGKYYACVRGSGRDREHFVKN
;
A
#
# COMPACT_ATOMS: atom_id res chain seq x y z
N MET A 1 -20.58 15.21 28.38
CA MET A 1 -21.05 14.01 29.12
C MET A 1 -19.84 13.34 29.74
N ASN A 2 -19.95 12.84 30.97
CA ASN A 2 -18.81 12.29 31.72
C ASN A 2 -18.17 11.08 31.00
N THR A 3 -16.94 11.24 30.51
CA THR A 3 -16.04 10.11 30.24
C THR A 3 -15.56 9.53 31.57
N SER A 4 -16.43 8.76 32.22
CA SER A 4 -16.03 7.88 33.31
C SER A 4 -14.89 6.99 32.80
N LEU A 5 -13.72 7.08 33.42
CA LEU A 5 -12.63 6.14 33.19
C LEU A 5 -13.16 4.76 33.63
N GLN A 6 -13.61 3.94 32.69
CA GLN A 6 -14.04 2.57 32.99
C GLN A 6 -12.79 1.76 33.31
N LEU A 7 -12.45 1.75 34.59
CA LEU A 7 -11.37 0.95 35.15
C LEU A 7 -11.62 -0.52 34.80
N LEU A 8 -10.57 -1.17 34.27
CA LEU A 8 -10.61 -2.60 33.97
C LEU A 8 -10.88 -3.40 35.27
N PRO A 9 -11.63 -4.51 35.20
CA PRO A 9 -11.92 -5.34 36.37
C PRO A 9 -10.65 -5.77 37.11
N SER A 10 -10.73 -5.83 38.45
CA SER A 10 -9.63 -6.24 39.31
C SER A 10 -9.35 -7.73 39.13
N ILE A 11 -8.25 -8.04 38.45
CA ILE A 11 -7.98 -9.39 37.93
C ILE A 11 -7.64 -10.35 39.08
N GLY A 12 -8.58 -11.25 39.40
CA GLY A 12 -8.50 -12.23 40.48
C GLY A 12 -7.58 -13.42 40.15
N VAL A 13 -7.62 -14.47 40.97
CA VAL A 13 -6.90 -15.74 40.74
C VAL A 13 -7.73 -16.73 39.91
N ASP A 14 -9.04 -16.52 39.81
CA ASP A 14 -9.99 -17.33 39.05
C ASP A 14 -9.99 -16.92 37.56
N SER A 15 -9.51 -17.81 36.70
CA SER A 15 -9.42 -17.62 35.24
C SER A 15 -10.79 -17.45 34.57
N ASP A 16 -11.81 -18.12 35.08
CA ASP A 16 -13.09 -18.28 34.39
C ASP A 16 -13.99 -17.08 34.71
N SER A 17 -13.96 -16.62 35.98
CA SER A 17 -14.50 -15.32 36.37
C SER A 17 -13.76 -14.15 35.70
N ASN A 18 -12.42 -14.21 35.58
CA ASN A 18 -11.64 -13.22 34.83
C ASN A 18 -12.10 -13.15 33.36
N LEU A 19 -12.34 -14.30 32.71
CA LEU A 19 -12.86 -14.35 31.34
C LEU A 19 -14.28 -13.77 31.24
N ALA A 20 -15.20 -14.19 32.09
CA ALA A 20 -16.58 -13.69 32.10
C ALA A 20 -16.64 -12.16 32.28
N GLN A 21 -15.83 -11.60 33.19
CA GLN A 21 -15.69 -10.15 33.38
C GLN A 21 -15.08 -9.46 32.15
N LEU A 22 -14.10 -10.08 31.49
CA LEU A 22 -13.47 -9.55 30.28
C LEU A 22 -14.42 -9.53 29.08
N VAL A 23 -15.21 -10.59 28.91
CA VAL A 23 -16.28 -10.70 27.90
C VAL A 23 -17.34 -9.65 28.18
N HIS A 24 -17.84 -9.51 29.41
CA HIS A 24 -18.80 -8.46 29.77
C HIS A 24 -18.26 -7.05 29.46
N PHE A 25 -16.99 -6.77 29.80
CA PHE A 25 -16.36 -5.49 29.51
C PHE A 25 -16.29 -5.20 27.99
N TYR A 26 -15.84 -6.17 27.18
CA TYR A 26 -15.69 -5.94 25.73
C TYR A 26 -17.01 -6.03 24.96
N LYS A 27 -18.01 -6.82 25.41
CA LYS A 27 -19.39 -6.77 24.89
C LYS A 27 -19.94 -5.34 24.90
N LYS A 28 -19.61 -4.55 25.93
CA LYS A 28 -20.03 -3.14 26.08
C LYS A 28 -19.12 -2.11 25.38
N ASN A 29 -17.82 -2.39 25.25
CA ASN A 29 -16.82 -1.38 24.83
C ASN A 29 -16.19 -1.62 23.45
N THR A 30 -16.55 -2.69 22.75
CA THR A 30 -15.89 -3.02 21.49
C THR A 30 -16.27 -2.04 20.36
N PRO A 31 -15.30 -1.59 19.52
CA PRO A 31 -15.60 -0.72 18.37
C PRO A 31 -16.59 -1.32 17.36
N PHE A 32 -16.70 -2.66 17.35
CA PHE A 32 -17.61 -3.44 16.49
C PHE A 32 -19.09 -3.24 16.84
N ALA A 33 -19.41 -2.90 18.10
CA ALA A 33 -20.78 -2.60 18.55
C ALA A 33 -21.38 -1.30 17.99
N LYS A 34 -20.66 -0.60 17.11
CA LYS A 34 -21.18 0.56 16.36
C LYS A 34 -21.97 0.19 15.10
N ILE A 35 -21.90 -1.07 14.67
CA ILE A 35 -22.64 -1.59 13.52
C ILE A 35 -23.95 -2.17 14.04
N GLU A 36 -25.09 -1.72 13.49
CA GLU A 36 -26.43 -2.09 13.99
C GLU A 36 -26.71 -3.60 13.93
N SER A 37 -26.10 -4.30 12.99
CA SER A 37 -26.24 -5.76 12.79
C SER A 37 -25.15 -6.58 13.49
N TRP A 38 -24.47 -6.03 14.51
CA TRP A 38 -23.40 -6.73 15.22
C TRP A 38 -23.91 -7.48 16.44
N GLU A 39 -23.68 -8.78 16.52
CA GLU A 39 -23.80 -9.55 17.75
C GLU A 39 -22.44 -10.08 18.22
N TRP A 40 -22.25 -10.20 19.54
CA TRP A 40 -20.97 -10.71 20.05
C TRP A 40 -20.75 -12.16 19.66
N ASP A 41 -21.79 -12.98 19.73
CA ASP A 41 -21.70 -14.44 19.61
C ASP A 41 -21.53 -14.88 18.13
N ASP A 42 -21.70 -13.96 17.16
CA ASP A 42 -21.44 -14.15 15.74
C ASP A 42 -20.06 -14.77 15.41
N ILE A 43 -20.03 -15.55 14.33
CA ILE A 43 -18.81 -16.14 13.77
C ILE A 43 -18.02 -15.08 12.94
N SER A 44 -18.70 -14.06 12.41
CA SER A 44 -18.11 -13.06 11.51
C SER A 44 -18.56 -11.66 11.91
N TRP A 45 -17.63 -10.79 12.29
CA TRP A 45 -17.92 -9.38 12.52
C TRP A 45 -17.58 -8.54 11.29
N ASP A 46 -18.50 -7.68 10.83
CA ASP A 46 -18.16 -6.67 9.82
C ASP A 46 -17.14 -5.67 10.39
N ALA A 47 -16.14 -5.34 9.58
CA ALA A 47 -15.03 -4.46 9.93
C ALA A 47 -14.96 -3.21 9.03
N LYS A 48 -15.90 -3.03 8.11
CA LYS A 48 -16.01 -1.84 7.24
C LYS A 48 -16.22 -0.59 8.10
N GLY A 49 -15.48 0.48 7.79
CA GLY A 49 -15.47 1.74 8.58
C GLY A 49 -14.79 1.66 9.95
N ILE A 50 -14.56 0.47 10.51
CA ILE A 50 -13.91 0.28 11.82
C ILE A 50 -12.40 0.05 11.66
N CYS A 51 -12.01 -0.80 10.71
CA CYS A 51 -10.62 -1.16 10.49
C CYS A 51 -9.95 -0.27 9.45
N LYS A 52 -8.64 -0.05 9.62
CA LYS A 52 -7.83 0.70 8.66
C LYS A 52 -7.86 0.01 7.30
N THR A 53 -8.38 0.73 6.32
CA THR A 53 -8.57 0.23 4.95
C THR A 53 -7.61 0.99 4.03
N GLN A 54 -6.98 0.28 3.09
CA GLN A 54 -6.13 0.88 2.06
C GLN A 54 -7.02 1.38 0.92
N ALA A 55 -6.66 2.49 0.26
CA ALA A 55 -7.40 3.07 -0.88
C ALA A 55 -7.90 1.99 -1.86
N ARG A 56 -6.99 1.14 -2.34
CA ARG A 56 -7.25 0.01 -3.25
C ARG A 56 -8.24 -1.08 -2.75
N LYS A 57 -8.78 -0.98 -1.53
CA LYS A 57 -9.69 -1.96 -0.91
C LYS A 57 -11.02 -1.37 -0.41
N SER A 58 -11.30 -0.09 -0.63
CA SER A 58 -12.45 0.58 0.00
C SER A 58 -13.83 0.05 -0.41
N GLY A 59 -13.99 -0.36 -1.67
CA GLY A 59 -15.23 -0.97 -2.17
C GLY A 59 -15.48 -2.42 -1.74
N TYR A 60 -14.55 -3.05 -1.03
CA TYR A 60 -14.67 -4.46 -0.63
C TYR A 60 -15.49 -4.59 0.66
N ASN A 61 -16.30 -5.63 0.78
CA ASN A 61 -16.81 -6.07 2.08
C ASN A 61 -15.66 -6.72 2.86
N ILE A 62 -15.45 -6.29 4.11
CA ILE A 62 -14.30 -6.69 4.92
C ILE A 62 -14.80 -7.17 6.28
N SER A 63 -14.63 -8.47 6.58
CA SER A 63 -15.05 -9.07 7.85
C SER A 63 -13.89 -9.74 8.59
N VAL A 64 -14.10 -9.99 9.88
CA VAL A 64 -13.18 -10.63 10.82
C VAL A 64 -13.85 -11.91 11.32
N ASN A 65 -13.34 -13.08 10.90
CA ASN A 65 -14.06 -14.36 10.98
C ASN A 65 -13.48 -15.30 12.07
N PHE A 66 -14.12 -15.36 13.23
CA PHE A 66 -13.79 -16.20 14.40
C PHE A 66 -14.13 -17.68 14.17
N SER A 67 -13.35 -18.31 13.30
CA SER A 67 -13.67 -19.60 12.69
C SER A 67 -12.45 -20.53 12.64
N ARG A 68 -12.69 -21.84 12.48
CA ARG A 68 -11.65 -22.85 12.23
C ARG A 68 -10.94 -22.65 10.90
N ASP A 69 -9.81 -23.34 10.73
CA ASP A 69 -9.27 -23.59 9.39
C ASP A 69 -10.27 -24.46 8.59
N ASN A 70 -10.44 -24.16 7.30
CA ASN A 70 -11.31 -24.96 6.43
C ASN A 70 -10.61 -26.23 5.92
N ASN A 71 -9.29 -26.35 6.11
CA ASN A 71 -8.43 -27.42 5.58
C ASN A 71 -8.52 -27.57 4.05
N LEU A 72 -8.95 -26.53 3.33
CA LEU A 72 -8.96 -26.49 1.87
C LEU A 72 -7.68 -25.81 1.35
N GLY A 73 -7.30 -26.09 0.11
CA GLY A 73 -6.06 -25.54 -0.47
C GLY A 73 -6.01 -24.01 -0.51
N LYS A 74 -4.79 -23.43 -0.59
CA LYS A 74 -4.43 -22.00 -0.45
C LYS A 74 -5.28 -20.96 -1.25
N LYS A 75 -6.17 -21.37 -2.16
CA LYS A 75 -7.04 -20.50 -2.98
C LYS A 75 -8.54 -20.88 -2.93
N VAL A 76 -8.96 -21.90 -2.17
CA VAL A 76 -10.36 -22.36 -2.12
C VAL A 76 -11.16 -21.59 -1.07
N LYS A 77 -12.19 -20.87 -1.52
CA LYS A 77 -13.14 -20.18 -0.63
C LYS A 77 -14.24 -21.16 -0.21
N SER A 78 -14.43 -21.34 1.09
CA SER A 78 -15.63 -21.99 1.64
C SER A 78 -16.87 -21.11 1.41
N SER A 79 -18.06 -21.71 1.29
CA SER A 79 -19.30 -20.94 1.43
C SER A 79 -19.39 -20.39 2.86
N TYR A 80 -20.12 -19.29 3.05
CA TYR A 80 -20.36 -18.73 4.38
C TYR A 80 -21.01 -19.76 5.33
N ASN A 81 -21.91 -20.58 4.79
CA ASN A 81 -22.63 -21.62 5.53
C ASN A 81 -21.73 -22.81 5.93
N ASP A 82 -20.54 -22.97 5.33
CA ASP A 82 -19.60 -24.04 5.67
C ASP A 82 -18.60 -23.62 6.77
N ILE A 83 -18.62 -22.35 7.19
CA ILE A 83 -17.70 -21.80 8.18
C ILE A 83 -18.06 -22.34 9.57
N LYS A 84 -17.16 -23.12 10.16
CA LYS A 84 -17.32 -23.66 11.52
C LYS A 84 -16.68 -22.72 12.55
N PRO A 85 -17.34 -22.43 13.69
CA PRO A 85 -16.75 -21.68 14.81
C PRO A 85 -15.59 -22.47 15.42
N PHE A 86 -14.75 -21.89 16.28
CA PHE A 86 -13.66 -22.60 17.00
C PHE A 86 -14.11 -23.90 17.72
N HIS A 87 -13.19 -24.79 18.08
CA HIS A 87 -13.51 -25.99 18.86
C HIS A 87 -13.85 -25.63 20.31
N ASN A 88 -13.07 -24.73 20.92
CA ASN A 88 -13.32 -24.24 22.26
C ASN A 88 -13.96 -22.83 22.24
N LEU A 89 -15.10 -22.68 22.94
CA LEU A 89 -15.86 -21.42 23.00
C LEU A 89 -15.12 -20.36 23.83
N ASP A 90 -14.51 -20.75 24.97
CA ASP A 90 -13.70 -19.85 25.80
C ASP A 90 -12.58 -19.19 24.99
N LEU A 91 -11.90 -19.96 24.12
CA LEU A 91 -10.84 -19.47 23.24
C LEU A 91 -11.39 -18.51 22.17
N SER A 92 -12.59 -18.78 21.65
CA SER A 92 -13.30 -17.84 20.76
C SER A 92 -13.56 -16.52 21.47
N ASP A 93 -14.03 -16.55 22.72
CA ASP A 93 -14.26 -15.35 23.53
C ASP A 93 -12.96 -14.61 23.87
N ILE A 94 -11.89 -15.32 24.21
CA ILE A 94 -10.55 -14.74 24.40
C ILE A 94 -10.05 -14.08 23.12
N ALA A 95 -10.27 -14.71 21.96
CA ALA A 95 -9.93 -14.12 20.66
C ALA A 95 -10.74 -12.85 20.40
N LYS A 96 -12.07 -12.88 20.59
CA LYS A 96 -12.97 -11.72 20.48
C LYS A 96 -12.52 -10.58 21.39
N CYS A 97 -12.27 -10.85 22.68
CA CYS A 97 -11.72 -9.87 23.63
C CYS A 97 -10.36 -9.29 23.20
N HIS A 98 -9.44 -10.12 22.70
CA HIS A 98 -8.11 -9.65 22.27
C HIS A 98 -8.19 -8.79 21.00
N ILE A 99 -9.02 -9.17 20.03
CA ILE A 99 -9.27 -8.37 18.82
C ILE A 99 -9.90 -7.01 19.19
N SER A 100 -10.90 -6.99 20.07
CA SER A 100 -11.49 -5.74 20.60
C SER A 100 -10.44 -4.88 21.30
N ALA A 101 -9.58 -5.47 22.15
CA ALA A 101 -8.50 -4.76 22.85
C ALA A 101 -7.50 -4.11 21.88
N LEU A 102 -7.03 -4.86 20.87
CA LEU A 102 -6.09 -4.37 19.85
C LEU A 102 -6.67 -3.20 19.05
N GLN A 103 -7.97 -3.24 18.75
CA GLN A 103 -8.64 -2.20 17.97
C GLN A 103 -8.88 -0.92 18.79
N ILE A 104 -9.16 -1.06 20.09
CA ILE A 104 -9.28 0.07 21.04
C ILE A 104 -7.92 0.74 21.27
N GLU A 105 -6.85 -0.04 21.49
CA GLU A 105 -5.50 0.50 21.74
C GLU A 105 -4.99 1.31 20.55
N LYS A 106 -5.11 0.76 19.32
CA LYS A 106 -4.72 1.44 18.08
C LYS A 106 -5.32 0.72 16.89
N ALA A 107 -6.29 1.35 16.23
CA ALA A 107 -6.97 0.81 15.05
C ALA A 107 -6.00 0.13 14.06
N LYS A 108 -6.23 -1.18 13.82
CA LYS A 108 -5.45 -2.04 12.91
C LYS A 108 -6.20 -2.20 11.58
N ASP A 109 -5.52 -2.78 10.59
CA ASP A 109 -6.15 -3.30 9.39
C ASP A 109 -6.63 -4.75 9.60
N VAL A 110 -7.61 -5.20 8.81
CA VAL A 110 -8.16 -6.55 8.92
C VAL A 110 -7.15 -7.66 8.59
N GLY A 111 -6.12 -7.37 7.77
CA GLY A 111 -5.04 -8.32 7.53
C GLY A 111 -4.27 -8.62 8.83
N THR A 112 -3.93 -7.57 9.60
CA THR A 112 -3.32 -7.71 10.93
C THR A 112 -4.21 -8.49 11.89
N LEU A 113 -5.52 -8.24 11.92
CA LEU A 113 -6.46 -8.97 12.79
C LEU A 113 -6.59 -10.44 12.37
N ASN A 114 -6.63 -10.74 11.07
CA ASN A 114 -6.68 -12.10 10.56
C ASN A 114 -5.42 -12.92 10.91
N PHE A 115 -4.23 -12.31 11.00
CA PHE A 115 -3.04 -13.01 11.52
C PHE A 115 -3.19 -13.43 12.99
N TYR A 116 -3.91 -12.66 13.83
CA TYR A 116 -4.23 -13.09 15.19
C TYR A 116 -5.22 -14.26 15.19
N ILE A 117 -6.27 -14.21 14.38
CA ILE A 117 -7.24 -15.31 14.25
C ILE A 117 -6.56 -16.59 13.77
N VAL A 118 -5.67 -16.51 12.77
CA VAL A 118 -4.92 -17.67 12.30
C VAL A 118 -4.01 -18.24 13.40
N ALA A 119 -3.36 -17.40 14.21
CA ALA A 119 -2.60 -17.86 15.37
C ALA A 119 -3.50 -18.53 16.43
N TYR A 120 -4.70 -18.00 16.68
CA TYR A 120 -5.70 -18.65 17.55
C TYR A 120 -6.18 -20.00 16.99
N ARG A 121 -6.28 -20.19 15.66
CA ARG A 121 -6.64 -21.50 15.06
C ARG A 121 -5.61 -22.59 15.37
N TYR A 122 -4.32 -22.27 15.29
CA TYR A 122 -3.28 -23.23 15.68
C TYR A 122 -3.32 -23.57 17.18
N LEU A 123 -3.68 -22.60 18.03
CA LEU A 123 -3.87 -22.82 19.46
C LEU A 123 -5.12 -23.65 19.76
N ASP A 124 -6.23 -23.42 19.04
CA ASP A 124 -7.46 -24.23 19.10
C ASP A 124 -7.19 -25.69 18.71
N ASN A 125 -6.40 -25.93 17.66
CA ASN A 125 -5.96 -27.27 17.26
C ASN A 125 -5.08 -27.94 18.33
N ALA A 126 -4.20 -27.18 19.01
CA ALA A 126 -3.39 -27.70 20.11
C ALA A 126 -4.25 -28.04 21.34
N MET A 127 -5.24 -27.19 21.69
CA MET A 127 -6.20 -27.44 22.77
C MET A 127 -7.07 -28.67 22.49
N LEU A 128 -7.56 -28.82 21.25
CA LEU A 128 -8.35 -29.97 20.83
C LEU A 128 -7.60 -31.29 21.01
N LYS A 129 -6.32 -31.35 20.60
CA LYS A 129 -5.48 -32.56 20.74
C LYS A 129 -5.32 -33.04 22.19
N ARG A 130 -5.46 -32.14 23.17
CA ARG A 130 -5.39 -32.46 24.60
C ARG A 130 -6.74 -32.45 25.31
N ASN A 131 -7.81 -32.06 24.61
CA ASN A 131 -9.16 -31.84 25.15
C ASN A 131 -9.16 -30.94 26.41
N ILE A 132 -8.53 -29.76 26.32
CA ILE A 132 -8.41 -28.79 27.44
C ILE A 132 -9.24 -27.51 27.22
N THR A 133 -9.63 -26.87 28.33
CA THR A 133 -10.20 -25.51 28.36
C THR A 133 -9.11 -24.45 28.29
N ALA A 134 -9.50 -23.19 28.05
CA ALA A 134 -8.52 -22.09 27.96
C ALA A 134 -7.79 -21.84 29.29
N SER A 135 -8.43 -22.09 30.43
CA SER A 135 -7.85 -21.95 31.76
C SER A 135 -6.69 -22.93 32.03
N ASN A 136 -6.68 -24.08 31.36
CA ASN A 136 -5.61 -25.07 31.44
C ASN A 136 -4.50 -24.91 30.38
N LEU A 137 -4.47 -23.81 29.62
CA LEU A 137 -3.40 -23.52 28.66
C LEU A 137 -2.02 -23.42 29.31
N THR A 138 -1.03 -23.98 28.62
CA THR A 138 0.38 -24.04 29.06
C THR A 138 1.35 -23.62 27.96
N THR A 139 2.62 -23.42 28.32
CA THR A 139 3.72 -23.19 27.36
C THR A 139 3.86 -24.33 26.33
N TYR A 140 3.44 -25.56 26.66
CA TYR A 140 3.50 -26.69 25.73
C TYR A 140 2.53 -26.51 24.55
N ASP A 141 1.31 -26.03 24.81
CA ASP A 141 0.27 -25.86 23.79
C ASP A 141 0.67 -24.83 22.74
N PHE A 142 1.34 -23.76 23.18
CA PHE A 142 1.93 -22.75 22.29
C PHE A 142 3.07 -23.30 21.43
N LYS A 143 3.87 -24.24 21.94
CA LYS A 143 4.90 -24.93 21.15
C LYS A 143 4.29 -25.89 20.13
N VAL A 144 3.23 -26.62 20.48
CA VAL A 144 2.48 -27.48 19.54
C VAL A 144 1.83 -26.65 18.44
N ALA A 145 1.22 -25.52 18.80
CA ALA A 145 0.66 -24.55 17.85
C ALA A 145 1.73 -23.96 16.92
N GLU A 146 2.92 -23.61 17.45
CA GLU A 146 4.02 -23.11 16.64
C GLU A 146 4.58 -24.19 15.69
N ALA A 147 4.74 -25.43 16.14
CA ALA A 147 5.19 -26.53 15.28
C ALA A 147 4.20 -26.81 14.13
N GLU A 148 2.90 -26.87 14.41
CA GLU A 148 1.88 -27.05 13.36
C GLU A 148 1.83 -25.85 12.39
N ALA A 149 2.09 -24.65 12.87
CA ALA A 149 2.21 -23.46 12.03
C ALA A 149 3.48 -23.49 11.17
N HIS A 150 4.60 -24.02 11.68
CA HIS A 150 5.84 -24.19 10.93
C HIS A 150 5.65 -25.15 9.75
N ASP A 151 5.05 -26.31 10.00
CA ASP A 151 4.93 -27.37 8.99
C ASP A 151 3.91 -27.06 7.89
N ARG A 152 2.97 -26.13 8.13
CA ARG A 152 1.91 -25.75 7.19
C ARG A 152 2.14 -24.42 6.44
N LEU A 153 3.08 -23.57 6.87
CA LEU A 153 3.18 -22.18 6.37
C LEU A 153 4.54 -21.83 5.78
N GLU A 154 4.52 -20.99 4.74
CA GLU A 154 5.73 -20.33 4.23
C GLU A 154 6.45 -19.56 5.35
N SER A 155 7.78 -19.57 5.37
CA SER A 155 8.60 -19.01 6.47
C SER A 155 8.25 -17.56 6.83
N SER A 156 7.87 -16.74 5.84
CA SER A 156 7.46 -15.33 6.04
C SER A 156 6.10 -15.19 6.73
N THR A 157 5.20 -16.15 6.53
CA THR A 157 3.89 -16.22 7.18
C THR A 157 4.01 -16.86 8.55
N PHE A 158 4.76 -17.96 8.67
CA PHE A 158 5.14 -18.59 9.94
C PHE A 158 5.73 -17.58 10.93
N TYR A 159 6.68 -16.75 10.51
CA TYR A 159 7.27 -15.69 11.34
C TYR A 159 6.22 -14.73 11.92
N ARG A 160 5.23 -14.32 11.11
CA ARG A 160 4.13 -13.44 11.55
C ARG A 160 3.21 -14.14 12.54
N ILE A 161 2.93 -15.42 12.34
CA ILE A 161 2.13 -16.23 13.26
C ILE A 161 2.86 -16.45 14.59
N GLY A 162 4.17 -16.73 14.59
CA GLY A 162 4.99 -16.80 15.81
C GLY A 162 4.96 -15.50 16.61
N GLN A 163 5.07 -14.34 15.95
CA GLN A 163 4.87 -13.03 16.60
C GLN A 163 3.47 -12.86 17.20
N LYS A 164 2.43 -13.44 16.59
CA LYS A 164 1.06 -13.38 17.12
C LYS A 164 0.86 -14.32 18.31
N LEU A 165 1.41 -15.53 18.27
CA LEU A 165 1.42 -16.46 19.40
C LEU A 165 2.09 -15.83 20.64
N GLU A 166 3.22 -15.15 20.48
CA GLU A 166 3.91 -14.42 21.57
C GLU A 166 3.04 -13.26 22.14
N SER A 167 2.36 -12.52 21.26
CA SER A 167 1.39 -11.50 21.66
C SER A 167 0.14 -12.08 22.36
N ILE A 168 -0.32 -13.27 21.96
CA ILE A 168 -1.47 -13.97 22.57
C ILE A 168 -1.09 -14.50 23.95
N ALA A 169 0.06 -15.15 24.11
CA ALA A 169 0.57 -15.57 25.42
C ALA A 169 0.69 -14.39 26.39
N THR A 170 1.19 -13.25 25.89
CA THR A 170 1.28 -12.00 26.67
C THR A 170 -0.10 -11.50 27.10
N PHE A 171 -1.10 -11.54 26.20
CA PHE A 171 -2.48 -11.13 26.52
C PHE A 171 -3.13 -12.04 27.57
N ILE A 172 -3.04 -13.36 27.39
CA ILE A 172 -3.56 -14.38 28.33
C ILE A 172 -2.95 -14.20 29.73
N ASN A 173 -1.63 -14.05 29.82
CA ASN A 173 -0.94 -13.77 31.08
C ASN A 173 -1.39 -12.44 31.70
N LYS A 174 -1.43 -11.35 30.91
CA LYS A 174 -1.82 -10.00 31.40
C LYS A 174 -3.26 -9.97 31.92
N LYS A 175 -4.12 -10.83 31.40
CA LYS A 175 -5.53 -10.97 31.80
C LYS A 175 -5.79 -12.13 32.77
N LYS A 176 -4.75 -12.86 33.19
CA LYS A 176 -4.81 -14.07 34.04
C LYS A 176 -5.92 -15.05 33.59
N LEU A 177 -5.94 -15.34 32.29
CA LEU A 177 -6.91 -16.23 31.65
C LEU A 177 -6.46 -17.71 31.65
N SER A 178 -5.26 -17.98 32.18
CA SER A 178 -4.73 -19.33 32.41
C SER A 178 -4.22 -19.46 33.85
N ILE A 179 -4.38 -20.65 34.43
CA ILE A 179 -3.93 -20.97 35.79
C ILE A 179 -2.39 -20.90 35.89
N GLN A 180 -1.70 -21.32 34.82
CA GLN A 180 -0.25 -21.28 34.72
C GLN A 180 0.22 -20.08 33.88
N LYS A 181 1.34 -19.48 34.27
CA LYS A 181 1.99 -18.42 33.48
C LYS A 181 2.63 -19.03 32.23
N ILE A 182 2.18 -18.60 31.06
CA ILE A 182 2.64 -19.09 29.76
C ILE A 182 3.93 -18.36 29.37
N VAL A 183 5.08 -19.06 29.41
CA VAL A 183 6.39 -18.49 29.07
C VAL A 183 6.78 -18.94 27.66
N PHE A 184 6.08 -18.38 26.67
CA PHE A 184 6.35 -18.64 25.26
C PHE A 184 7.18 -17.51 24.64
N LYS A 185 8.25 -17.88 23.94
CA LYS A 185 8.97 -17.04 22.97
C LYS A 185 8.98 -17.81 21.67
N LYS A 186 8.70 -17.14 20.56
CA LYS A 186 8.67 -17.75 19.23
C LYS A 186 10.05 -18.31 18.84
N SER A 187 10.09 -19.53 18.33
CA SER A 187 11.29 -20.11 17.72
C SER A 187 11.60 -19.49 16.36
N ALA A 188 10.57 -18.94 15.69
CA ALA A 188 10.69 -18.24 14.42
C ALA A 188 11.65 -17.03 14.50
N LYS A 189 12.90 -17.23 14.09
CA LYS A 189 13.82 -16.11 13.77
C LYS A 189 13.26 -15.32 12.60
N ARG A 190 13.53 -14.01 12.57
CA ARG A 190 13.27 -13.21 11.37
C ARG A 190 14.22 -13.76 10.32
N GLY A 191 13.70 -14.38 9.25
CA GLY A 191 14.57 -14.96 8.23
C GLY A 191 15.52 -13.90 7.67
N ASP A 192 16.71 -14.33 7.25
CA ASP A 192 17.88 -13.49 6.91
C ASP A 192 17.66 -12.51 5.74
N THR A 193 16.44 -12.50 5.18
CA THR A 193 15.85 -11.41 4.40
C THR A 193 15.85 -10.03 5.06
N HIS A 194 16.06 -9.94 6.40
CA HIS A 194 16.25 -8.69 7.15
C HIS A 194 17.10 -8.88 8.43
N THR A 195 18.43 -8.82 8.31
CA THR A 195 19.35 -8.69 9.45
C THR A 195 20.05 -7.33 9.42
N ALA A 196 20.27 -6.76 10.61
CA ALA A 196 21.18 -5.63 10.77
C ALA A 196 22.62 -6.09 10.53
N SER A 197 23.43 -5.20 9.93
CA SER A 197 24.91 -5.14 9.97
C SER A 197 25.71 -6.45 10.02
N ASP A 198 26.46 -6.65 8.93
CA ASP A 198 27.79 -7.30 8.85
C ASP A 198 28.01 -8.83 8.87
N SER A 199 29.00 -9.18 8.03
CA SER A 199 30.06 -10.19 8.22
C SER A 199 30.00 -11.57 7.54
N ARG A 200 28.89 -12.03 6.93
CA ARG A 200 28.91 -13.25 6.08
C ARG A 200 28.15 -13.10 4.77
N ILE A 201 28.89 -13.08 3.66
CA ILE A 201 28.37 -13.18 2.30
C ILE A 201 28.01 -14.66 2.04
N ASP A 202 26.75 -15.01 2.25
CA ASP A 202 26.19 -16.27 1.76
C ASP A 202 25.70 -16.08 0.31
N PHE A 203 26.05 -17.01 -0.57
CA PHE A 203 25.62 -17.04 -1.97
C PHE A 203 24.08 -17.00 -2.08
N GLU A 204 23.36 -17.77 -1.25
CA GLU A 204 21.88 -17.74 -1.25
C GLU A 204 21.31 -16.37 -0.85
N SER A 205 21.96 -15.70 0.11
CA SER A 205 21.55 -14.35 0.54
C SER A 205 21.79 -13.30 -0.54
N THR A 206 22.75 -13.54 -1.42
CA THR A 206 23.11 -12.66 -2.54
C THR A 206 22.13 -12.84 -3.69
N THR A 207 21.78 -14.08 -4.04
CA THR A 207 20.75 -14.41 -5.05
C THR A 207 19.38 -13.84 -4.67
N LYS A 208 18.94 -14.02 -3.41
CA LYS A 208 17.66 -13.47 -2.90
C LYS A 208 17.64 -11.94 -2.78
N ARG A 209 18.80 -11.25 -2.88
CA ARG A 209 18.89 -9.79 -3.04
C ARG A 209 18.81 -9.38 -4.50
N HIS A 210 19.47 -10.12 -5.39
CA HIS A 210 19.40 -9.91 -6.84
C HIS A 210 17.96 -9.96 -7.36
N GLU A 211 17.14 -10.92 -6.88
CA GLU A 211 15.70 -11.01 -7.19
C GLU A 211 14.86 -9.78 -6.80
N LYS A 212 15.34 -8.94 -5.87
CA LYS A 212 14.64 -7.71 -5.43
C LYS A 212 14.97 -6.48 -6.28
N LEU A 213 16.02 -6.54 -7.09
CA LEU A 213 16.34 -5.53 -8.09
C LEU A 213 15.65 -5.89 -9.42
N PRO A 214 15.31 -4.91 -10.28
CA PRO A 214 14.98 -5.20 -11.66
C PRO A 214 16.24 -5.72 -12.38
N THR A 215 16.11 -6.72 -13.24
CA THR A 215 17.23 -7.10 -14.12
C THR A 215 17.47 -6.01 -15.16
N HIS A 216 18.69 -5.93 -15.67
CA HIS A 216 19.06 -4.98 -16.73
C HIS A 216 18.15 -5.10 -17.97
N GLU A 217 17.79 -6.33 -18.32
CA GLU A 217 16.95 -6.67 -19.46
C GLU A 217 15.51 -6.18 -19.23
N SER A 218 15.05 -6.25 -17.98
CA SER A 218 13.77 -5.68 -17.56
C SER A 218 13.79 -4.15 -17.57
N LEU A 219 14.93 -3.53 -17.25
CA LEU A 219 15.13 -2.09 -17.36
C LEU A 219 15.07 -1.66 -18.83
N ILE A 220 15.87 -2.26 -19.73
CA ILE A 220 15.80 -2.02 -21.19
C ILE A 220 14.36 -2.16 -21.68
N ALA A 221 13.64 -3.20 -21.29
CA ALA A 221 12.25 -3.38 -21.71
C ALA A 221 11.32 -2.27 -21.20
N VAL A 222 11.53 -1.72 -20.01
CA VAL A 222 10.78 -0.56 -19.49
C VAL A 222 11.07 0.72 -20.28
N ALA A 223 12.34 1.01 -20.63
CA ALA A 223 12.67 2.13 -21.52
C ALA A 223 12.11 1.93 -22.94
N THR A 224 12.18 0.71 -23.47
CA THR A 224 11.63 0.36 -24.79
C THR A 224 10.13 0.61 -24.83
N LEU A 225 9.40 0.26 -23.76
CA LEU A 225 7.97 0.56 -23.63
C LEU A 225 7.70 2.05 -23.47
N SER A 226 8.49 2.76 -22.66
CA SER A 226 8.36 4.22 -22.52
C SER A 226 8.50 4.90 -23.89
N ASN A 227 9.50 4.53 -24.67
CA ASN A 227 9.75 5.12 -25.99
C ASN A 227 8.87 4.55 -27.12
N SER A 228 7.96 3.63 -26.80
CA SER A 228 6.99 3.09 -27.77
C SER A 228 5.70 3.91 -27.75
N ASN A 229 5.03 3.98 -28.91
CA ASN A 229 3.75 4.66 -29.02
C ASN A 229 2.63 3.79 -28.43
N LEU A 230 2.47 3.84 -27.10
CA LEU A 230 1.40 3.17 -26.38
C LEU A 230 0.12 4.02 -26.40
N GLU A 231 -1.03 3.36 -26.33
CA GLU A 231 -2.34 4.01 -26.33
C GLU A 231 -3.23 3.44 -25.21
N GLY A 232 -4.23 4.22 -24.79
CA GLY A 232 -5.24 3.80 -23.82
C GLY A 232 -4.66 3.29 -22.50
N ASP A 233 -5.12 2.11 -22.06
CA ASP A 233 -4.71 1.49 -20.81
C ASP A 233 -3.21 1.13 -20.76
N ASP A 234 -2.61 0.73 -21.90
CA ASP A 234 -1.17 0.44 -21.96
C ASP A 234 -0.36 1.70 -21.65
N ALA A 235 -0.74 2.84 -22.22
CA ALA A 235 -0.09 4.13 -21.93
C ALA A 235 -0.32 4.59 -20.48
N LEU A 236 -1.54 4.43 -19.95
CA LEU A 236 -1.86 4.81 -18.58
C LEU A 236 -1.07 4.00 -17.54
N PHE A 237 -0.93 2.69 -17.74
CA PHE A 237 -0.16 1.87 -16.82
C PHE A 237 1.35 2.05 -17.02
N GLN A 238 1.83 2.37 -18.23
CA GLN A 238 3.21 2.81 -18.44
C GLN A 238 3.53 4.11 -17.72
N ALA A 239 2.63 5.10 -17.77
CA ALA A 239 2.78 6.36 -17.05
C ALA A 239 2.94 6.15 -15.53
N ILE A 240 2.20 5.19 -14.94
CA ILE A 240 2.39 4.79 -13.54
C ILE A 240 3.77 4.16 -13.33
N VAL A 241 4.27 3.33 -14.25
CA VAL A 241 5.63 2.78 -14.18
C VAL A 241 6.69 3.88 -14.23
N GLU A 242 6.55 4.86 -15.12
CA GLU A 242 7.47 6.00 -15.27
C GLU A 242 7.53 6.85 -13.99
N ILE A 243 6.37 7.19 -13.42
CA ILE A 243 6.30 7.91 -12.13
C ILE A 243 6.90 7.07 -11.00
N MET A 244 6.59 5.77 -10.93
CA MET A 244 7.18 4.87 -9.92
C MET A 244 8.70 4.70 -10.08
N PHE A 245 9.21 4.75 -11.30
CA PHE A 245 10.64 4.68 -11.60
C PHE A 245 11.35 5.98 -11.18
N ALA A 246 10.87 7.13 -11.65
CA ALA A 246 11.47 8.44 -11.38
C ALA A 246 11.39 8.85 -9.89
N THR A 247 10.37 8.40 -9.16
CA THR A 247 10.13 8.83 -7.76
C THR A 247 10.40 7.75 -6.72
N GLY A 248 10.41 6.47 -7.08
CA GLY A 248 10.43 5.35 -6.12
C GLY A 248 9.31 5.37 -5.08
N LEU A 249 8.24 6.15 -5.29
CA LEU A 249 7.06 6.18 -4.44
C LEU A 249 6.38 4.80 -4.45
N ARG A 250 5.65 4.47 -3.38
CA ARG A 250 4.82 3.26 -3.37
C ARG A 250 3.64 3.47 -4.29
N PHE A 251 3.11 2.38 -4.85
CA PHE A 251 1.88 2.43 -5.65
C PHE A 251 0.73 3.18 -4.95
N ASP A 252 0.50 2.91 -3.66
CA ASP A 252 -0.53 3.59 -2.87
C ASP A 252 -0.25 5.10 -2.65
N GLU A 253 0.99 5.56 -2.82
CA GLU A 253 1.39 6.98 -2.76
C GLU A 253 1.21 7.63 -4.15
N VAL A 254 1.60 6.94 -5.23
CA VAL A 254 1.43 7.41 -6.63
C VAL A 254 -0.05 7.61 -7.01
N ILE A 255 -0.94 6.65 -6.70
CA ILE A 255 -2.37 6.81 -7.05
C ILE A 255 -3.07 7.95 -6.30
N CYS A 256 -2.45 8.49 -5.24
CA CYS A 256 -3.00 9.59 -4.45
C CYS A 256 -2.44 10.97 -4.87
N LEU A 257 -1.64 11.05 -5.93
CA LEU A 257 -1.11 12.32 -6.45
C LEU A 257 -2.21 13.22 -7.02
N ASP A 258 -2.09 14.51 -6.74
CA ASP A 258 -2.93 15.57 -7.28
C ASP A 258 -2.33 16.20 -8.56
N VAL A 259 -3.14 16.89 -9.38
CA VAL A 259 -2.67 17.49 -10.64
C VAL A 259 -1.58 18.58 -10.46
N GLU A 260 -1.39 19.09 -9.24
CA GLU A 260 -0.38 20.09 -8.86
C GLU A 260 0.73 19.46 -7.98
N CYS A 261 0.92 18.14 -8.08
CA CYS A 261 1.91 17.43 -7.27
C CYS A 261 3.36 17.73 -7.64
N LEU A 262 3.66 18.09 -8.89
CA LEU A 262 5.01 18.50 -9.31
C LEU A 262 5.14 20.02 -9.18
N GLN A 263 6.10 20.48 -8.38
CA GLN A 263 6.37 21.89 -8.11
C GLN A 263 7.86 22.19 -8.31
N ALA A 264 8.19 23.44 -8.61
CA ALA A 264 9.56 23.93 -8.66
C ALA A 264 9.80 24.92 -7.51
N ARG A 265 10.93 24.79 -6.81
CA ARG A 265 11.42 25.79 -5.86
C ARG A 265 12.78 26.30 -6.31
N GLU A 266 12.99 27.59 -6.18
CA GLU A 266 14.31 28.21 -6.31
C GLU A 266 15.01 28.16 -4.95
N VAL A 267 16.30 27.82 -4.94
CA VAL A 267 17.14 27.77 -3.74
C VAL A 267 18.43 28.50 -4.02
N GLU A 268 18.81 29.40 -3.13
CA GLU A 268 20.12 30.05 -3.13
C GLU A 268 21.16 29.09 -2.54
N GLU A 269 22.12 28.65 -3.35
CA GLU A 269 23.25 27.83 -2.94
C GLU A 269 24.55 28.61 -3.07
N LEU A 270 25.38 28.58 -2.02
CA LEU A 270 26.73 29.14 -2.10
C LEU A 270 27.61 28.18 -2.91
N ASN A 271 28.01 28.61 -4.11
CA ASN A 271 28.95 27.87 -4.93
C ASN A 271 30.32 27.86 -4.26
N VAL A 272 30.71 26.70 -3.71
CA VAL A 272 31.97 26.53 -2.96
C VAL A 272 33.24 26.73 -3.79
N PHE A 273 33.14 26.80 -5.12
CA PHE A 273 34.28 27.03 -6.02
C PHE A 273 34.43 28.50 -6.44
N THR A 274 33.33 29.22 -6.65
CA THR A 274 33.36 30.65 -7.03
C THR A 274 33.21 31.60 -5.84
N GLY A 275 32.58 31.15 -4.75
CA GLY A 275 32.19 31.99 -3.61
C GLY A 275 30.95 32.85 -3.86
N GLU A 276 30.26 32.63 -4.98
CA GLU A 276 29.05 33.37 -5.39
C GLU A 276 27.79 32.58 -5.01
N ILE A 277 26.64 33.28 -4.93
CA ILE A 277 25.33 32.65 -4.69
C ILE A 277 24.72 32.30 -6.04
N ASP A 278 24.59 31.01 -6.31
CA ASP A 278 23.89 30.47 -7.47
C ASP A 278 22.42 30.20 -7.10
N ILE A 279 21.50 30.50 -8.01
CA ILE A 279 20.08 30.16 -7.86
C ILE A 279 19.83 28.83 -8.56
N VAL A 280 19.58 27.78 -7.77
CA VAL A 280 19.33 26.42 -8.25
C VAL A 280 17.83 26.13 -8.23
N CYS A 281 17.28 25.68 -9.36
CA CYS A 281 15.87 25.30 -9.48
C CYS A 281 15.69 23.81 -9.20
N ILE A 282 15.06 23.48 -8.07
CA ILE A 282 14.80 22.10 -7.62
C ILE A 282 13.35 21.76 -7.94
N ASN A 283 13.14 20.67 -8.68
CA ASN A 283 11.81 20.13 -8.94
C ASN A 283 11.46 19.11 -7.85
N GLU A 284 10.26 19.20 -7.28
CA GLU A 284 9.80 18.34 -6.19
C GLU A 284 8.43 17.74 -6.45
N ILE A 285 8.25 16.48 -6.05
CA ILE A 285 6.93 15.85 -6.00
C ILE A 285 6.36 15.90 -4.57
N ARG A 286 5.20 16.54 -4.43
CA ARG A 286 4.41 16.66 -3.21
C ARG A 286 3.48 15.47 -3.07
N TYR A 287 3.50 14.81 -1.91
CA TYR A 287 2.69 13.61 -1.65
C TYR A 287 2.39 13.45 -0.15
N ARG A 288 1.61 12.42 0.20
CA ARG A 288 1.26 12.09 1.58
C ARG A 288 1.80 10.71 1.95
N ALA A 289 2.70 10.64 2.92
CA ALA A 289 3.47 9.43 3.20
C ALA A 289 2.69 8.39 4.03
N LYS A 290 2.64 7.13 3.55
CA LYS A 290 1.82 6.07 4.15
C LYS A 290 2.25 5.65 5.58
N LYS A 291 3.51 5.89 5.97
CA LYS A 291 4.05 5.49 7.29
C LYS A 291 3.76 6.48 8.42
N GLY A 292 2.90 7.48 8.20
CA GLY A 292 2.47 8.42 9.24
C GLY A 292 3.45 9.56 9.48
N ALA A 293 4.18 9.97 8.44
CA ALA A 293 4.65 11.35 8.31
C ALA A 293 3.50 12.21 7.76
N ALA A 294 3.67 13.53 7.81
CA ALA A 294 2.66 14.50 7.37
C ALA A 294 2.62 14.63 5.83
N TYR A 295 2.29 15.82 5.33
CA TYR A 295 2.64 16.20 3.97
C TYR A 295 4.15 16.14 3.81
N GLN A 296 4.62 15.68 2.65
CA GLN A 296 6.04 15.56 2.33
C GLN A 296 6.25 16.01 0.89
N THR A 297 7.33 16.72 0.63
CA THR A 297 7.86 16.88 -0.73
C THR A 297 9.03 15.94 -0.95
N LYS A 298 9.51 15.88 -2.18
CA LYS A 298 10.62 15.02 -2.58
C LYS A 298 11.28 15.58 -3.82
N ALA A 299 12.54 16.00 -3.70
CA ALA A 299 13.36 16.41 -4.81
C ALA A 299 13.48 15.30 -5.88
N ILE A 300 13.35 15.71 -7.14
CA ILE A 300 13.48 14.89 -8.34
C ILE A 300 14.72 15.37 -9.07
N ALA A 301 15.66 14.47 -9.31
CA ALA A 301 16.88 14.82 -10.01
C ALA A 301 16.58 15.31 -11.44
N PRO A 302 17.34 16.28 -11.98
CA PRO A 302 17.13 16.81 -13.33
C PRO A 302 17.08 15.73 -14.42
N SER A 303 17.85 14.65 -14.28
CA SER A 303 17.82 13.50 -15.19
C SER A 303 16.50 12.71 -15.17
N LEU A 304 15.86 12.56 -14.00
CA LEU A 304 14.60 11.83 -13.87
C LEU A 304 13.36 12.69 -14.15
N LEU A 305 13.53 14.02 -14.20
CA LEU A 305 12.45 14.97 -14.43
C LEU A 305 11.72 14.78 -15.77
N PRO A 306 12.38 14.56 -16.93
CA PRO A 306 11.68 14.30 -18.20
C PRO A 306 10.82 13.03 -18.16
N ILE A 307 11.31 11.96 -17.51
CA ILE A 307 10.56 10.70 -17.33
C ILE A 307 9.34 10.94 -16.45
N LEU A 308 9.49 11.69 -15.35
CA LEU A 308 8.38 12.03 -14.47
C LEU A 308 7.34 12.91 -15.17
N GLN A 309 7.77 13.97 -15.86
CA GLN A 309 6.89 14.89 -16.60
C GLN A 309 6.10 14.15 -17.67
N LYS A 310 6.74 13.27 -18.45
CA LYS A 310 6.09 12.42 -19.44
C LYS A 310 4.98 11.56 -18.81
N GLY A 311 5.29 10.82 -17.75
CA GLY A 311 4.31 9.98 -17.06
C GLY A 311 3.15 10.79 -16.47
N LEU A 312 3.43 11.94 -15.84
CA LEU A 312 2.38 12.83 -15.32
C LEU A 312 1.49 13.37 -16.44
N THR A 313 2.06 13.89 -17.53
CA THR A 313 1.31 14.40 -18.69
C THR A 313 0.43 13.32 -19.32
N SER A 314 0.97 12.13 -19.59
CA SER A 314 0.19 11.02 -20.16
C SER A 314 -0.96 10.58 -19.24
N ALA A 315 -0.73 10.47 -17.93
CA ALA A 315 -1.78 10.16 -16.96
C ALA A 315 -2.83 11.27 -16.86
N LEU A 316 -2.41 12.53 -16.93
CA LEU A 316 -3.29 13.68 -16.95
C LEU A 316 -4.19 13.65 -18.19
N GLU A 317 -3.65 13.48 -19.39
CA GLU A 317 -4.40 13.45 -20.65
C GLU A 317 -5.41 12.29 -20.70
N ILE A 318 -4.98 11.05 -20.43
CA ILE A 318 -5.82 9.85 -20.56
C ILE A 318 -7.00 9.84 -19.56
N LEU A 319 -6.83 10.46 -18.40
CA LEU A 319 -7.85 10.55 -17.35
C LEU A 319 -8.57 11.91 -17.29
N ALA A 320 -8.23 12.88 -18.14
CA ALA A 320 -8.89 14.19 -18.19
C ALA A 320 -10.42 14.09 -18.33
N PRO A 321 -10.99 13.26 -19.24
CA PRO A 321 -12.45 13.16 -19.40
C PRO A 321 -13.19 12.72 -18.13
N VAL A 322 -12.54 11.95 -17.24
CA VAL A 322 -13.13 11.54 -15.95
C VAL A 322 -13.11 12.70 -14.96
N ARG A 323 -11.99 13.44 -14.88
CA ARG A 323 -11.87 14.61 -13.99
C ARG A 323 -12.81 15.72 -14.42
N ASP A 324 -12.96 15.97 -15.73
CA ASP A 324 -13.94 16.91 -16.28
C ASP A 324 -15.38 16.47 -15.97
N THR A 325 -15.68 15.18 -16.05
CA THR A 325 -16.99 14.63 -15.66
C THR A 325 -17.27 14.88 -14.17
N ILE A 326 -16.31 14.60 -13.28
CA ILE A 326 -16.43 14.85 -11.84
C ILE A 326 -16.68 16.33 -11.57
N LYS A 327 -15.87 17.22 -12.18
CA LYS A 327 -15.99 18.68 -12.06
C LYS A 327 -17.37 19.19 -12.52
N CYS A 328 -17.89 18.68 -13.62
CA CYS A 328 -19.23 18.99 -14.12
C CYS A 328 -20.35 18.50 -13.18
N VAL A 329 -20.22 17.31 -12.60
CA VAL A 329 -21.19 16.78 -11.61
C VAL A 329 -21.19 17.61 -10.31
N ILE A 330 -20.01 18.01 -9.83
CA ILE A 330 -19.85 18.92 -8.67
C ILE A 330 -20.54 20.27 -8.95
N ASN A 331 -20.31 20.84 -10.14
CA ASN A 331 -20.93 22.09 -10.60
C ASN A 331 -22.44 21.96 -10.91
N GLY A 332 -23.07 20.82 -10.63
CA GLY A 332 -24.51 20.63 -10.76
C GLY A 332 -25.00 20.34 -12.18
N LYS A 333 -24.11 20.11 -13.16
CA LYS A 333 -24.45 20.05 -14.59
C LYS A 333 -23.67 18.96 -15.32
N TYR A 334 -24.23 17.75 -15.42
CA TYR A 334 -23.73 16.72 -16.33
C TYR A 334 -24.86 15.79 -16.77
N ASP A 335 -24.84 15.37 -18.04
CA ASP A 335 -25.79 14.43 -18.62
C ASP A 335 -25.04 13.19 -19.11
N PHE A 336 -25.33 12.02 -18.52
CA PHE A 336 -24.72 10.75 -18.90
C PHE A 336 -25.36 10.13 -20.16
N PHE A 337 -26.48 10.67 -20.64
CA PHE A 337 -27.18 10.21 -21.84
C PHE A 337 -27.52 11.38 -22.78
N PRO A 338 -26.51 12.14 -23.27
CA PRO A 338 -26.73 13.31 -24.14
C PRO A 338 -27.34 12.94 -25.49
N ILE A 339 -27.25 11.66 -25.90
CA ILE A 339 -27.93 11.10 -27.07
C ILE A 339 -29.46 11.22 -26.94
N ILE A 340 -30.00 11.25 -25.72
CA ILE A 340 -31.42 11.44 -25.45
C ILE A 340 -31.71 12.93 -25.35
N THR A 341 -32.05 13.57 -26.47
CA THR A 341 -32.38 14.99 -26.56
C THR A 341 -33.80 15.32 -26.11
N GLU A 342 -34.72 14.36 -26.22
CA GLU A 342 -36.14 14.55 -25.89
C GLU A 342 -36.43 14.35 -24.39
N ASP A 343 -37.18 15.27 -23.77
CA ASP A 343 -37.85 15.02 -22.49
C ASP A 343 -39.20 14.32 -22.74
N CYS A 344 -39.19 13.00 -22.68
CA CYS A 344 -40.35 12.18 -23.02
C CYS A 344 -40.28 10.76 -22.43
N GLU A 345 -41.40 10.03 -22.55
CA GLU A 345 -41.47 8.61 -22.27
C GLU A 345 -40.91 7.78 -23.44
N LEU A 346 -39.90 6.95 -23.16
CA LEU A 346 -39.17 6.14 -24.13
C LEU A 346 -39.39 4.65 -23.88
N PHE A 347 -39.68 3.91 -24.96
CA PHE A 347 -39.79 2.46 -24.91
C PHE A 347 -38.42 1.77 -25.03
N VAL A 348 -38.16 0.81 -24.15
CA VAL A 348 -36.91 -0.01 -24.16
C VAL A 348 -36.74 -0.77 -25.48
N THR A 349 -37.84 -1.13 -26.14
CA THR A 349 -37.82 -1.80 -27.46
C THR A 349 -37.24 -0.95 -28.59
N ASP A 350 -37.29 0.37 -28.43
CA ASP A 350 -37.10 1.35 -29.51
C ASP A 350 -35.77 2.12 -29.33
N ILE A 351 -35.35 2.33 -28.07
CA ILE A 351 -34.17 3.15 -27.74
C ILE A 351 -32.87 2.34 -27.51
N TRP A 352 -32.96 1.01 -27.33
CA TRP A 352 -31.81 0.20 -26.89
C TRP A 352 -30.61 0.23 -27.85
N GLU A 353 -30.86 0.23 -29.17
CA GLU A 353 -29.82 0.36 -30.21
C GLU A 353 -29.22 1.78 -30.23
N ARG A 354 -30.05 2.84 -30.13
CA ARG A 354 -29.60 4.25 -30.05
C ARG A 354 -28.73 4.51 -28.81
N LEU A 355 -28.91 3.74 -27.73
CA LEU A 355 -28.08 3.78 -26.52
C LEU A 355 -26.91 2.78 -26.53
N ASN A 356 -26.64 2.13 -27.66
CA ASN A 356 -25.54 1.17 -27.86
C ASN A 356 -25.54 -0.02 -26.90
N TRP A 357 -26.72 -0.51 -26.49
CA TRP A 357 -26.85 -1.71 -25.66
C TRP A 357 -26.86 -2.97 -26.52
N SER A 358 -26.31 -4.07 -26.00
CA SER A 358 -26.24 -5.35 -26.71
C SER A 358 -27.59 -6.10 -26.80
N SER A 359 -28.58 -5.77 -25.95
CA SER A 359 -29.95 -6.26 -26.10
C SER A 359 -30.96 -5.44 -25.31
N ARG A 360 -32.23 -5.50 -25.72
CA ARG A 360 -33.41 -4.99 -24.99
C ARG A 360 -33.45 -5.50 -23.54
N SER A 361 -33.17 -6.78 -23.34
CA SER A 361 -33.15 -7.44 -22.03
C SER A 361 -32.03 -6.87 -21.13
N ASN A 362 -30.86 -6.60 -21.70
CA ASN A 362 -29.73 -6.01 -20.96
C ASN A 362 -30.05 -4.58 -20.52
N LEU A 363 -30.61 -3.74 -21.39
CA LEU A 363 -31.07 -2.40 -21.02
C LEU A 363 -32.16 -2.46 -19.93
N LEU A 364 -33.17 -3.33 -20.07
CA LEU A 364 -34.23 -3.48 -19.07
C LEU A 364 -33.69 -3.92 -17.70
N SER A 365 -32.80 -4.91 -17.67
CA SER A 365 -32.13 -5.36 -16.44
C SER A 365 -31.22 -4.29 -15.85
N TYR A 366 -30.57 -3.49 -16.70
CA TYR A 366 -29.74 -2.37 -16.29
C TYR A 366 -30.59 -1.27 -15.61
N LEU A 367 -31.71 -0.86 -16.21
CA LEU A 367 -32.64 0.17 -15.70
C LEU A 367 -33.23 -0.25 -14.34
N LYS A 368 -33.70 -1.51 -14.24
CA LYS A 368 -34.21 -2.09 -12.98
C LYS A 368 -33.17 -2.01 -11.85
N LYS A 369 -31.91 -2.34 -12.13
CA LYS A 369 -30.82 -2.30 -11.13
C LYS A 369 -30.52 -0.89 -10.59
N ARG A 370 -30.85 0.18 -11.33
CA ARG A 370 -30.67 1.59 -10.89
C ARG A 370 -31.95 2.19 -10.31
N ASN A 371 -33.02 1.40 -10.14
CA ASN A 371 -34.34 1.85 -9.67
C ASN A 371 -34.91 3.02 -10.51
N VAL A 372 -34.76 2.94 -11.83
CA VAL A 372 -35.49 3.80 -12.78
C VAL A 372 -36.94 3.33 -12.83
N ASN A 373 -37.88 4.27 -12.82
CA ASN A 373 -39.31 3.98 -12.86
C ASN A 373 -39.69 3.42 -14.23
N LEU A 374 -40.17 2.18 -14.23
CA LEU A 374 -40.58 1.45 -15.43
C LEU A 374 -42.08 1.22 -15.41
N THR A 375 -42.79 1.71 -16.42
CA THR A 375 -44.20 1.37 -16.67
C THR A 375 -44.29 0.35 -17.80
N ASN A 376 -45.33 -0.47 -17.82
CA ASN A 376 -45.59 -1.41 -18.92
C ASN A 376 -46.83 -0.93 -19.68
N LYS A 377 -46.65 -0.52 -20.94
CA LYS A 377 -47.68 0.15 -21.75
C LYS A 377 -47.68 -0.41 -23.17
N LEU A 378 -48.78 -0.24 -23.89
CA LEU A 378 -48.86 -0.59 -25.30
C LEU A 378 -47.96 0.36 -26.11
N ASN A 379 -46.92 -0.18 -26.76
CA ASN A 379 -46.04 0.60 -27.62
C ASN A 379 -46.76 0.93 -28.95
N PRO A 380 -46.91 2.22 -29.32
CA PRO A 380 -47.56 2.64 -30.57
C PRO A 380 -46.94 2.06 -31.84
N ASN A 381 -45.60 1.90 -31.86
CA ASN A 381 -44.84 1.45 -33.02
C ASN A 381 -44.97 -0.06 -33.28
N THR A 382 -45.24 -0.86 -32.25
CA THR A 382 -45.24 -2.33 -32.35
C THR A 382 -46.56 -3.01 -31.99
N GLY A 383 -47.53 -2.26 -31.44
CA GLY A 383 -48.84 -2.78 -31.02
C GLY A 383 -48.76 -3.81 -29.87
N LYS A 384 -47.64 -3.85 -29.12
CA LYS A 384 -47.37 -4.82 -28.06
C LYS A 384 -47.05 -4.11 -26.76
N ASN A 385 -47.37 -4.75 -25.63
CA ASN A 385 -46.97 -4.25 -24.32
C ASN A 385 -45.44 -4.31 -24.17
N ALA A 386 -44.84 -3.17 -23.84
CA ALA A 386 -43.42 -3.00 -23.65
C ALA A 386 -43.12 -2.09 -22.45
N ALA A 387 -41.94 -2.28 -21.86
CA ALA A 387 -41.47 -1.43 -20.77
C ALA A 387 -41.05 -0.05 -21.30
N ALA A 388 -41.54 1.00 -20.66
CA ALA A 388 -41.22 2.39 -20.93
C ALA A 388 -40.72 3.10 -19.66
N PHE A 389 -39.89 4.13 -19.83
CA PHE A 389 -39.34 4.97 -18.77
C PHE A 389 -39.27 6.44 -19.23
N HIS A 390 -39.25 7.39 -18.30
CA HIS A 390 -39.04 8.81 -18.64
C HIS A 390 -37.55 9.11 -18.80
N SER A 391 -37.15 9.85 -19.83
CA SER A 391 -35.75 10.19 -20.07
C SER A 391 -35.12 10.97 -18.90
N VAL A 392 -35.86 11.93 -18.34
CA VAL A 392 -35.43 12.71 -17.15
C VAL A 392 -35.15 11.82 -15.94
N ASP A 393 -35.98 10.82 -15.62
CA ASP A 393 -35.75 9.94 -14.47
C ASP A 393 -34.43 9.16 -14.62
N LEU A 394 -34.11 8.64 -15.81
CA LEU A 394 -32.80 8.00 -16.04
C LEU A 394 -31.63 8.97 -15.81
N LYS A 395 -31.74 10.22 -16.28
CA LYS A 395 -30.71 11.25 -16.12
C LYS A 395 -30.55 11.67 -14.66
N GLU A 396 -31.64 11.95 -13.96
CA GLU A 396 -31.64 12.31 -12.54
C GLU A 396 -31.09 11.19 -11.65
N LYS A 397 -31.49 9.92 -11.90
CA LYS A 397 -30.96 8.76 -11.15
C LYS A 397 -29.46 8.60 -11.35
N THR A 398 -28.96 8.66 -12.58
CA THR A 398 -27.52 8.50 -12.84
C THR A 398 -26.70 9.69 -12.35
N PHE A 399 -27.23 10.91 -12.43
CA PHE A 399 -26.63 12.09 -11.82
C PHE A 399 -26.58 12.02 -10.28
N SER A 400 -27.63 11.49 -9.64
CA SER A 400 -27.66 11.25 -8.19
C SER A 400 -26.65 10.17 -7.77
N LEU A 401 -26.53 9.08 -8.54
CA LEU A 401 -25.51 8.04 -8.34
C LEU A 401 -24.09 8.61 -8.49
N ALA A 402 -23.86 9.49 -9.46
CA ALA A 402 -22.58 10.16 -9.67
C ALA A 402 -22.15 10.98 -8.44
N LYS A 403 -23.06 11.83 -7.93
CA LYS A 403 -22.81 12.61 -6.70
C LYS A 403 -22.48 11.70 -5.51
N LYS A 404 -23.27 10.66 -5.28
CA LYS A 404 -23.02 9.69 -4.21
C LYS A 404 -21.66 9.01 -4.35
N SER A 405 -21.28 8.61 -5.57
CA SER A 405 -19.99 7.97 -5.83
C SER A 405 -18.81 8.91 -5.58
N ILE A 406 -18.92 10.19 -5.96
CA ILE A 406 -17.92 11.23 -5.69
C ILE A 406 -17.79 11.44 -4.18
N ASP A 407 -18.89 11.56 -3.44
CA ASP A 407 -18.89 11.72 -1.99
C ASP A 407 -18.24 10.53 -1.26
N GLU A 408 -18.56 9.30 -1.67
CA GLU A 408 -17.99 8.08 -1.09
C GLU A 408 -16.51 7.93 -1.37
N LEU A 409 -16.05 8.27 -2.59
CA LEU A 409 -14.64 8.33 -2.95
C LEU A 409 -13.90 9.41 -2.16
N TRP A 410 -14.46 10.62 -2.08
CA TRP A 410 -13.80 11.77 -1.47
C TRP A 410 -13.63 11.64 0.04
N LYS A 411 -14.62 11.04 0.75
CA LYS A 411 -14.50 10.65 2.17
C LYS A 411 -13.30 9.75 2.48
N GLN A 412 -12.80 9.04 1.48
CA GLN A 412 -11.64 8.16 1.61
C GLN A 412 -10.34 8.83 1.14
N MET A 413 -10.39 9.58 0.04
CA MET A 413 -9.19 10.14 -0.59
C MET A 413 -8.69 11.43 0.08
N SER A 414 -9.57 12.25 0.67
CA SER A 414 -9.21 13.48 1.40
C SER A 414 -8.22 13.27 2.56
N VAL A 415 -8.16 12.06 3.13
CA VAL A 415 -7.19 11.70 4.19
C VAL A 415 -5.93 10.98 3.68
N LEU A 416 -5.84 10.74 2.37
CA LEU A 416 -4.74 9.99 1.72
C LEU A 416 -4.03 10.79 0.60
N SER A 417 -4.70 11.76 -0.01
CA SER A 417 -4.15 12.67 -1.00
C SER A 417 -3.75 14.02 -0.38
N VAL A 418 -3.12 14.86 -1.22
CA VAL A 418 -2.87 16.29 -0.99
C VAL A 418 -3.91 17.16 -1.72
N ALA A 419 -4.69 16.58 -2.64
CA ALA A 419 -5.78 17.26 -3.32
C ALA A 419 -6.79 17.90 -2.33
N ASP A 420 -7.38 19.02 -2.75
CA ASP A 420 -8.45 19.76 -2.08
C ASP A 420 -9.85 19.36 -2.58
N CYS A 421 -9.94 18.85 -3.81
CA CYS A 421 -11.17 18.36 -4.43
C CYS A 421 -10.95 17.09 -5.31
N PRO A 422 -11.96 16.24 -5.53
CA PRO A 422 -11.79 14.95 -6.17
C PRO A 422 -11.47 15.01 -7.67
N ASP A 423 -11.82 16.10 -8.38
CA ASP A 423 -11.41 16.32 -9.78
C ASP A 423 -9.93 16.69 -9.92
N LYS A 424 -9.21 16.96 -8.83
CA LYS A 424 -7.75 17.16 -8.82
C LYS A 424 -6.97 15.85 -8.64
N LEU A 425 -7.61 14.71 -8.39
CA LEU A 425 -6.92 13.41 -8.28
C LEU A 425 -6.47 12.93 -9.67
N ILE A 426 -5.16 12.76 -9.93
CA ILE A 426 -4.68 12.34 -11.27
C ILE A 426 -5.29 10.99 -11.67
N PHE A 427 -5.22 10.00 -10.76
CA PHE A 427 -5.55 8.59 -11.02
C PHE A 427 -6.99 8.21 -10.68
N VAL A 428 -7.91 9.17 -10.68
CA VAL A 428 -9.34 8.86 -10.62
C VAL A 428 -9.83 8.33 -11.96
N THR A 429 -10.61 7.26 -11.93
CA THR A 429 -11.15 6.56 -13.09
C THR A 429 -12.59 6.13 -12.82
N GLN A 430 -13.20 5.44 -13.77
CA GLN A 430 -14.55 4.88 -13.66
C GLN A 430 -14.53 3.38 -13.40
N HIS A 431 -15.53 2.87 -12.71
CA HIS A 431 -15.70 1.46 -12.42
C HIS A 431 -15.77 0.66 -13.73
N GLN A 432 -15.08 -0.49 -13.76
CA GLN A 432 -14.95 -1.36 -14.94
C GLN A 432 -14.28 -0.75 -16.19
N ARG A 433 -13.84 0.53 -16.20
CA ARG A 433 -13.21 1.18 -17.38
C ARG A 433 -12.04 0.38 -17.98
N HIS A 434 -11.24 -0.25 -17.12
CA HIS A 434 -10.04 -1.00 -17.48
C HIS A 434 -10.26 -2.52 -17.44
N HIS A 435 -11.46 -2.98 -17.83
CA HIS A 435 -11.81 -4.40 -17.90
C HIS A 435 -12.00 -4.79 -19.36
N SER A 436 -11.39 -5.90 -19.80
CA SER A 436 -11.48 -6.35 -21.21
C SER A 436 -12.92 -6.62 -21.67
N ASP A 437 -13.69 -7.32 -20.85
CA ASP A 437 -15.00 -7.87 -21.26
C ASP A 437 -16.22 -7.11 -20.71
N LYS A 438 -16.02 -6.09 -19.86
CA LYS A 438 -17.13 -5.40 -19.17
C LYS A 438 -17.15 -3.93 -19.53
N SER A 439 -18.35 -3.41 -19.76
CA SER A 439 -18.56 -1.98 -19.97
C SER A 439 -18.20 -1.17 -18.73
N THR A 440 -17.58 -0.02 -18.95
CA THR A 440 -17.47 1.08 -17.98
C THR A 440 -18.85 1.44 -17.41
N GLU A 441 -18.89 1.79 -16.12
CA GLU A 441 -20.04 2.46 -15.48
C GLU A 441 -19.72 3.97 -15.33
N PRO A 442 -20.27 4.86 -16.18
CA PRO A 442 -19.79 6.25 -16.29
C PRO A 442 -19.91 7.15 -15.04
N TRP A 443 -20.82 6.85 -14.12
CA TRP A 443 -21.06 7.61 -12.88
C TRP A 443 -20.44 6.99 -11.62
N GLU A 444 -19.85 5.79 -11.70
CA GLU A 444 -19.19 5.17 -10.54
C GLU A 444 -17.69 5.42 -10.61
N PHE A 445 -17.18 6.30 -9.75
CA PHE A 445 -15.78 6.72 -9.72
C PHE A 445 -14.96 5.91 -8.72
N THR A 446 -13.73 5.58 -9.10
CA THR A 446 -12.80 4.78 -8.29
C THR A 446 -11.34 5.14 -8.59
N MET A 447 -10.39 4.56 -7.85
CA MET A 447 -8.96 4.74 -8.09
C MET A 447 -8.36 3.55 -8.83
N ILE A 448 -7.28 3.76 -9.58
CA ILE A 448 -6.48 2.66 -10.13
C ILE A 448 -6.04 1.69 -9.01
N THR A 449 -6.19 0.40 -9.25
CA THR A 449 -5.93 -0.66 -8.26
C THR A 449 -4.56 -1.30 -8.45
N HIS A 450 -4.00 -1.83 -7.36
CA HIS A 450 -2.71 -2.52 -7.41
C HIS A 450 -2.74 -3.78 -8.30
N THR A 451 -3.90 -4.41 -8.45
CA THR A 451 -4.07 -5.56 -9.35
C THR A 451 -3.86 -5.17 -10.81
N GLN A 452 -4.40 -4.02 -11.26
CA GLN A 452 -4.25 -3.56 -12.64
C GLN A 452 -2.78 -3.30 -13.00
N ILE A 453 -2.03 -2.58 -12.16
CA ILE A 453 -0.59 -2.39 -12.41
C ILE A 453 0.18 -3.72 -12.33
N SER A 454 -0.19 -4.63 -11.42
CA SER A 454 0.45 -5.95 -11.32
C SER A 454 0.17 -6.83 -12.54
N ASP A 455 -1.03 -6.76 -13.10
CA ASP A 455 -1.38 -7.45 -14.35
C ASP A 455 -0.63 -6.85 -15.54
N TYR A 456 -0.39 -5.54 -15.51
CA TYR A 456 0.41 -4.84 -16.52
C TYR A 456 1.89 -5.24 -16.49
N ILE A 457 2.61 -5.18 -15.35
CA ILE A 457 4.07 -5.47 -15.31
C ILE A 457 4.46 -6.91 -14.94
N SER A 458 3.65 -7.62 -14.15
CA SER A 458 3.96 -9.00 -13.73
C SER A 458 3.19 -9.99 -14.60
N GLY A 459 1.90 -9.73 -14.81
CA GLY A 459 0.95 -10.69 -15.37
C GLY A 459 0.53 -11.75 -14.36
N ARG A 460 -0.43 -12.58 -14.73
CA ARG A 460 -0.86 -13.76 -13.95
C ARG A 460 -1.03 -14.96 -14.88
N PRO A 461 0.07 -15.67 -15.21
CA PRO A 461 0.05 -16.79 -16.14
C PRO A 461 -0.92 -17.90 -15.74
N GLU A 462 -1.16 -18.12 -14.44
CA GLU A 462 -2.09 -19.14 -13.96
C GLU A 462 -3.57 -18.82 -14.24
N PHE A 463 -3.86 -17.58 -14.65
CA PHE A 463 -5.18 -17.13 -15.10
C PHE A 463 -5.17 -16.70 -16.59
N GLY A 464 -4.10 -17.00 -17.34
CA GLY A 464 -3.95 -16.61 -18.75
C GLY A 464 -3.71 -15.12 -19.00
N ILE A 465 -3.46 -14.32 -17.95
CA ILE A 465 -3.30 -12.86 -18.06
C ILE A 465 -1.86 -12.53 -18.42
N LYS A 466 -1.65 -12.15 -19.68
CA LYS A 466 -0.37 -11.71 -20.23
C LYS A 466 -0.01 -10.29 -19.78
N ASN A 467 1.22 -10.09 -19.34
CA ASN A 467 1.78 -8.77 -19.02
C ASN A 467 2.13 -7.98 -20.30
N ILE A 468 2.53 -6.71 -20.16
CA ILE A 468 2.86 -5.85 -21.30
C ILE A 468 4.02 -6.39 -22.13
N PHE A 469 5.04 -6.97 -21.48
CA PHE A 469 6.20 -7.53 -22.15
C PHE A 469 5.79 -8.72 -23.05
N GLU A 470 4.91 -9.59 -22.57
CA GLU A 470 4.28 -10.68 -23.34
C GLU A 470 3.41 -10.16 -24.48
N ARG A 471 2.66 -9.06 -24.26
CA ARG A 471 1.82 -8.43 -25.31
C ARG A 471 2.63 -7.74 -26.41
N LYS A 472 3.84 -7.25 -26.09
CA LYS A 472 4.73 -6.56 -27.04
C LYS A 472 5.90 -7.42 -27.51
N HIS A 473 5.87 -8.73 -27.24
CA HIS A 473 6.91 -9.71 -27.59
C HIS A 473 8.32 -9.39 -27.05
N LEU A 474 8.39 -8.65 -25.94
CA LEU A 474 9.63 -8.35 -25.23
C LEU A 474 10.00 -9.53 -24.32
N CYS A 475 11.09 -10.21 -24.65
CA CYS A 475 11.67 -11.33 -23.91
C CYS A 475 13.20 -11.24 -23.98
N TYR A 476 13.90 -11.99 -23.11
CA TYR A 476 15.36 -12.05 -23.12
C TYR A 476 15.82 -13.50 -23.15
N GLN A 477 16.62 -13.87 -24.16
CA GLN A 477 17.08 -15.26 -24.37
C GLN A 477 15.96 -16.32 -24.36
N GLY A 478 14.73 -15.94 -24.71
CA GLY A 478 13.53 -16.79 -24.64
C GLY A 478 12.83 -16.80 -23.28
N GLU A 479 13.41 -16.22 -22.23
CA GLU A 479 12.76 -16.04 -20.93
C GLU A 479 11.85 -14.81 -20.92
N GLN A 480 10.72 -14.94 -20.20
CA GLN A 480 9.71 -13.89 -20.16
C GLN A 480 9.97 -12.88 -19.05
N ILE A 481 10.09 -11.62 -19.44
CA ILE A 481 10.30 -10.49 -18.52
C ILE A 481 9.06 -10.31 -17.63
N ARG A 482 9.27 -10.23 -16.31
CA ARG A 482 8.26 -9.91 -15.29
C ARG A 482 8.86 -9.00 -14.23
N LEU A 483 8.18 -7.89 -13.94
CA LEU A 483 8.57 -6.95 -12.89
C LEU A 483 7.52 -6.88 -11.79
N THR A 484 7.92 -6.33 -10.66
CA THR A 484 7.05 -5.99 -9.52
C THR A 484 7.19 -4.50 -9.21
N SER A 485 6.10 -3.90 -8.70
CA SER A 485 6.06 -2.47 -8.37
C SER A 485 7.05 -2.07 -7.26
N HIS A 486 7.65 -3.04 -6.56
CA HIS A 486 8.63 -2.79 -5.50
C HIS A 486 10.07 -2.74 -6.04
N GLN A 487 10.37 -3.37 -7.18
CA GLN A 487 11.71 -3.39 -7.78
C GLN A 487 12.19 -1.97 -8.15
N PHE A 488 11.33 -1.11 -8.70
CA PHE A 488 11.67 0.29 -9.00
C PHE A 488 12.16 1.07 -7.76
N ARG A 489 11.53 0.82 -6.61
CA ARG A 489 11.92 1.44 -5.34
C ARG A 489 13.19 0.83 -4.76
N HIS A 490 13.41 -0.47 -4.91
CA HIS A 490 14.67 -1.11 -4.54
C HIS A 490 15.80 -0.57 -5.39
N PHE A 491 15.62 -0.50 -6.71
CA PHE A 491 16.57 0.12 -7.65
C PHE A 491 16.97 1.52 -7.21
N LEU A 492 16.01 2.46 -7.11
CA LEU A 492 16.32 3.85 -6.73
C LEU A 492 16.95 3.97 -5.34
N GLY A 493 16.55 3.13 -4.37
CA GLY A 493 17.17 3.12 -3.05
C GLY A 493 18.61 2.64 -3.07
N THR A 494 18.87 1.61 -3.85
CA THR A 494 20.21 1.11 -4.11
C THR A 494 21.08 2.12 -4.87
N MET A 495 20.55 2.94 -5.79
CA MET A 495 21.32 4.04 -6.42
C MET A 495 21.85 5.03 -5.37
N LEU A 496 21.00 5.41 -4.41
CA LEU A 496 21.33 6.34 -3.33
C LEU A 496 22.25 5.75 -2.26
N GLU A 497 22.22 4.44 -2.08
CA GLU A 497 23.10 3.73 -1.14
C GLU A 497 24.49 3.44 -1.76
N ILE A 498 24.66 3.64 -3.07
CA ILE A 498 25.96 3.62 -3.77
C ILE A 498 26.64 4.99 -3.78
N SER A 499 25.89 6.09 -3.74
CA SER A 499 26.49 7.43 -3.66
C SER A 499 27.13 7.66 -2.29
N ASP A 500 28.47 7.69 -2.25
CA ASP A 500 29.28 7.93 -1.05
C ASP A 500 28.95 9.24 -0.30
N SER A 501 28.21 10.14 -0.94
CA SER A 501 27.75 11.43 -0.41
C SER A 501 26.42 11.41 0.34
N VAL A 502 25.65 10.31 0.31
CA VAL A 502 24.28 10.26 0.87
C VAL A 502 24.24 9.36 2.12
N THR A 503 23.84 9.94 3.25
CA THR A 503 23.75 9.24 4.52
C THR A 503 22.49 8.36 4.62
N PRO A 504 22.49 7.32 5.46
CA PRO A 504 21.28 6.52 5.69
C PRO A 504 20.06 7.31 6.19
N ILE A 505 20.22 8.44 6.87
CA ILE A 505 19.06 9.24 7.31
C ILE A 505 18.42 10.01 6.15
N GLU A 506 19.23 10.52 5.21
CA GLU A 506 18.75 11.15 3.97
C GLU A 506 18.05 10.13 3.08
N VAL A 507 18.64 8.94 2.88
CA VAL A 507 17.96 7.82 2.18
C VAL A 507 16.63 7.46 2.86
N ALA A 508 16.58 7.47 4.20
CA ALA A 508 15.32 7.20 4.91
C ALA A 508 14.25 8.27 4.60
N ARG A 509 14.63 9.55 4.65
CA ARG A 509 13.76 10.69 4.42
C ARG A 509 13.29 10.83 2.97
N TYR A 510 14.19 10.68 1.99
CA TYR A 510 13.90 10.63 0.55
C TYR A 510 12.81 9.60 0.20
N PHE A 511 12.66 8.58 1.03
CA PHE A 511 11.68 7.51 0.89
C PHE A 511 10.47 7.60 1.84
N GLY A 512 10.32 8.68 2.61
CA GLY A 512 9.24 8.83 3.60
C GLY A 512 9.23 7.71 4.64
N ARG A 513 10.42 7.23 5.06
CA ARG A 513 10.60 6.21 6.10
C ARG A 513 10.76 6.91 7.45
N LYS A 514 10.04 6.42 8.47
CA LYS A 514 10.06 7.02 9.82
C LYS A 514 11.33 6.70 10.63
N TYR A 515 12.06 5.63 10.28
CA TYR A 515 13.20 5.16 11.04
C TYR A 515 14.30 4.60 10.12
N THR A 516 15.56 4.99 10.34
CA THR A 516 16.73 4.56 9.55
C THR A 516 16.89 3.04 9.41
N PRO A 517 16.59 2.18 10.41
CA PRO A 517 16.64 0.72 10.25
C PRO A 517 15.68 0.13 9.21
N ASP A 518 14.70 0.92 8.70
CA ASP A 518 13.92 0.50 7.53
C ASP A 518 14.80 0.38 6.26
N ASN A 519 15.92 1.10 6.16
CA ASN A 519 16.79 1.10 4.96
C ASN A 519 17.52 -0.23 4.75
N ILE A 520 17.87 -0.93 5.84
CA ILE A 520 18.56 -2.23 5.83
C ILE A 520 17.81 -3.30 4.99
N ALA A 521 16.51 -3.10 4.75
CA ALA A 521 15.71 -3.91 3.85
C ALA A 521 15.98 -3.72 2.35
N TYR A 522 16.72 -2.67 1.96
CA TYR A 522 16.88 -2.15 0.61
C TYR A 522 18.34 -2.09 0.12
N ASP A 523 19.32 -2.26 1.02
CA ASP A 523 20.76 -2.31 0.69
C ASP A 523 21.13 -3.55 -0.13
N HIS A 524 21.51 -3.29 -1.39
CA HIS A 524 21.94 -4.27 -2.38
C HIS A 524 23.29 -3.89 -3.03
N THR A 525 24.09 -3.06 -2.37
CA THR A 525 25.34 -2.40 -2.86
C THR A 525 26.29 -3.26 -3.71
N ASN A 526 26.50 -4.54 -3.39
CA ASN A 526 27.40 -5.42 -4.14
C ASN A 526 26.78 -5.91 -5.49
N PRO A 527 25.60 -6.56 -5.53
CA PRO A 527 24.84 -6.76 -6.77
C PRO A 527 24.60 -5.49 -7.60
N ALA A 528 24.41 -4.36 -6.92
CA ALA A 528 24.04 -3.10 -7.52
C ALA A 528 25.01 -2.59 -8.58
N LYS A 529 26.33 -2.78 -8.38
CA LYS A 529 27.35 -2.33 -9.32
C LYS A 529 27.13 -2.89 -10.73
N ARG A 530 26.70 -4.15 -10.83
CA ARG A 530 26.40 -4.80 -12.12
C ARG A 530 25.10 -4.31 -12.76
N VAL A 531 24.20 -3.69 -11.99
CA VAL A 531 22.99 -3.04 -12.51
C VAL A 531 23.30 -1.58 -12.88
N MET A 532 24.20 -0.90 -12.16
CA MET A 532 24.69 0.46 -12.46
C MET A 532 25.40 0.53 -13.82
N ASP A 533 26.43 -0.32 -14.03
CA ASP A 533 27.23 -0.39 -15.27
C ASP A 533 26.37 -0.65 -16.55
N ASN A 534 25.10 -0.99 -16.35
CA ASN A 534 24.11 -1.36 -17.37
C ASN A 534 22.88 -0.41 -17.36
N ALA A 535 22.64 0.36 -16.30
CA ALA A 535 21.58 1.35 -16.21
C ALA A 535 21.88 2.59 -17.09
N ASP A 536 23.15 2.84 -17.39
CA ASP A 536 23.60 3.84 -18.36
C ASP A 536 22.91 3.70 -19.73
N ILE A 537 22.52 2.49 -20.12
CA ILE A 537 21.77 2.21 -21.37
C ILE A 537 20.32 2.70 -21.26
N LEU A 538 19.69 2.57 -20.08
CA LEU A 538 18.34 3.10 -19.82
C LEU A 538 18.34 4.64 -19.82
N PHE A 539 19.37 5.24 -19.22
CA PHE A 539 19.59 6.68 -19.23
C PHE A 539 19.80 7.18 -20.67
N ALA A 540 20.71 6.55 -21.43
CA ALA A 540 20.93 6.88 -22.84
C ALA A 540 19.66 6.75 -23.70
N ALA A 541 18.86 5.69 -23.51
CA ALA A 541 17.58 5.52 -24.18
C ALA A 541 16.53 6.60 -23.80
N SER A 542 16.72 7.29 -22.67
CA SER A 542 15.85 8.36 -22.18
C SER A 542 16.42 9.77 -22.45
N ASN A 543 17.46 9.88 -23.29
CA ASN A 543 18.23 11.11 -23.56
C ASN A 543 18.96 11.72 -22.33
N ILE A 544 19.35 10.87 -21.37
CA ILE A 544 20.11 11.24 -20.16
C ILE A 544 21.55 10.74 -20.30
N THR A 545 22.56 11.56 -19.99
CA THR A 545 23.96 11.12 -20.03
C THR A 545 24.40 10.43 -18.72
N PRO A 546 25.45 9.58 -18.73
CA PRO A 546 26.00 8.98 -17.52
C PRO A 546 26.48 10.01 -16.49
N GLU A 547 26.98 11.17 -16.96
CA GLU A 547 27.37 12.29 -16.11
C GLU A 547 26.15 12.88 -15.39
N GLN A 548 25.04 13.08 -16.09
CA GLN A 548 23.77 13.54 -15.49
C GLN A 548 23.16 12.50 -14.53
N ALA A 549 23.37 11.20 -14.76
CA ALA A 549 22.97 10.15 -13.84
C ALA A 549 23.82 10.14 -12.56
N LYS A 550 25.13 10.41 -12.68
CA LYS A 550 26.03 10.57 -11.54
C LYS A 550 25.78 11.86 -10.77
N GLU A 551 25.57 12.97 -11.47
CA GLU A 551 25.19 14.26 -10.90
C GLU A 551 23.84 14.17 -10.16
N ALA A 552 22.86 13.48 -10.74
CA ALA A 552 21.61 13.14 -10.05
C ALA A 552 21.82 12.42 -8.72
N SER A 553 22.75 11.45 -8.67
CA SER A 553 23.08 10.74 -7.43
C SER A 553 23.61 11.66 -6.32
N VAL A 554 24.20 12.80 -6.70
CA VAL A 554 24.71 13.83 -5.79
C VAL A 554 23.62 14.86 -5.42
N ILE A 555 22.79 15.27 -6.39
CA ILE A 555 21.70 16.26 -6.23
C ILE A 555 20.56 15.78 -5.30
N PHE A 556 20.40 14.48 -5.07
CA PHE A 556 19.36 13.96 -4.15
C PHE A 556 19.51 14.37 -2.66
N THR A 557 20.54 15.14 -2.30
CA THR A 557 20.86 15.58 -0.93
C THR A 557 19.99 16.72 -0.39
N LEU A 558 19.20 17.40 -1.22
CA LEU A 558 18.48 18.62 -0.81
C LEU A 558 17.13 18.33 -0.16
N VAL A 559 17.15 17.89 1.09
CA VAL A 559 15.97 17.95 1.97
C VAL A 559 16.02 19.21 2.84
N ASP A 560 14.84 19.70 3.25
CA ASP A 560 14.69 20.90 4.06
C ASP A 560 15.60 20.86 5.30
N ARG A 561 16.55 21.82 5.33
CA ARG A 561 17.62 21.89 6.32
C ARG A 561 17.06 22.08 7.73
N ASP A 562 15.95 22.78 7.87
CA ASP A 562 15.35 23.07 9.17
C ASP A 562 14.57 21.85 9.69
N GLU A 563 13.89 21.10 8.81
CA GLU A 563 13.30 19.79 9.15
C GLU A 563 14.41 18.74 9.44
N VAL A 564 15.59 18.85 8.82
CA VAL A 564 16.79 18.05 9.18
C VAL A 564 17.27 18.40 10.58
N LEU A 565 17.37 19.69 10.91
CA LEU A 565 17.81 20.17 12.22
C LEU A 565 16.85 19.73 13.35
N GLU A 566 15.53 19.85 13.21
CA GLU A 566 14.57 19.35 14.22
C GLU A 566 14.74 17.83 14.49
N THR A 567 15.12 17.04 13.48
CA THR A 567 15.36 15.60 13.65
C THR A 567 16.76 15.28 14.22
N ILE A 568 17.72 16.20 14.07
CA ILE A 568 19.09 16.06 14.60
C ILE A 568 19.19 16.59 16.04
N GLU A 569 18.39 17.58 16.44
CA GLU A 569 18.35 18.05 17.83
C GLU A 569 17.84 16.96 18.80
N ASP A 570 16.95 16.07 18.34
CA ASP A 570 16.53 14.85 19.06
C ASP A 570 17.62 13.75 19.09
N ILE A 571 18.71 13.89 18.32
CA ILE A 571 19.87 12.98 18.28
C ILE A 571 21.12 13.75 18.72
N GLY A 572 21.16 14.07 20.01
CA GLY A 572 22.33 14.66 20.66
C GLY A 572 23.63 13.90 20.35
N THR A 573 24.76 14.62 20.34
CA THR A 573 26.12 14.17 19.97
C THR A 573 26.44 14.08 18.47
N THR A 574 26.10 15.11 17.70
CA THR A 574 26.65 15.32 16.34
C THR A 574 27.24 16.73 16.23
N LEU A 575 28.49 16.85 15.77
CA LEU A 575 29.16 18.14 15.60
C LEU A 575 29.55 18.32 14.13
N ILE A 576 28.95 19.32 13.49
CA ILE A 576 29.09 19.61 12.06
C ILE A 576 30.28 20.56 11.86
N THR A 577 31.17 20.23 10.91
CA THR A 577 32.32 21.07 10.56
C THR A 577 32.48 21.16 9.04
N ALA A 578 33.23 22.15 8.55
CA ALA A 578 33.42 22.43 7.12
C ALA A 578 34.15 21.32 6.32
N ILE A 579 34.55 20.22 6.96
CA ILE A 579 35.22 19.05 6.38
C ILE A 579 34.45 17.74 6.62
N GLY A 580 33.21 17.81 7.12
CA GLY A 580 32.30 16.68 7.26
C GLY A 580 31.73 16.45 8.66
N LEU A 581 30.99 15.35 8.79
CA LEU A 581 30.22 14.97 9.97
C LEU A 581 31.08 14.20 10.98
N CYS A 582 31.22 14.70 12.21
CA CYS A 582 31.89 13.98 13.29
C CYS A 582 30.87 13.45 14.31
N LYS A 583 30.99 12.15 14.66
CA LYS A 583 30.15 11.47 15.64
C LYS A 583 31.01 10.91 16.78
N HIS A 584 30.84 11.47 17.97
CA HIS A 584 31.52 11.07 19.21
C HIS A 584 30.67 11.49 20.41
N ASP A 585 30.64 10.67 21.47
CA ASP A 585 29.94 11.02 22.71
C ASP A 585 30.84 11.90 23.59
N TYR A 586 30.61 13.21 23.55
CA TYR A 586 31.41 14.21 24.26
C TYR A 586 31.17 14.23 25.78
N SER A 587 30.26 13.40 26.31
CA SER A 587 29.91 13.38 27.73
C SER A 587 30.98 12.74 28.62
N ASP A 588 31.71 11.74 28.10
CA ASP A 588 32.67 10.95 28.90
C ASP A 588 34.16 11.31 28.67
N SER A 589 34.54 11.88 27.52
CA SER A 589 35.87 12.53 27.39
C SER A 589 35.97 13.51 26.21
N PRO A 590 36.82 14.56 26.31
CA PRO A 590 37.24 15.33 25.14
C PRO A 590 38.04 14.43 24.18
N CYS A 591 37.98 14.74 22.88
CA CYS A 591 38.61 13.96 21.83
C CYS A 591 40.15 13.89 22.01
N GLY A 592 40.66 12.72 22.39
CA GLY A 592 42.12 12.46 22.54
C GLY A 592 42.93 12.50 21.25
N LYS A 593 42.26 12.75 20.11
CA LYS A 593 42.84 12.90 18.76
C LYS A 593 42.62 14.33 18.23
N TYR A 594 42.92 15.32 19.08
CA TYR A 594 42.73 16.75 18.79
C TYR A 594 43.39 17.17 17.47
N TYR A 595 42.58 17.52 16.46
CA TYR A 595 43.00 17.71 15.06
C TYR A 595 43.93 16.61 14.53
N ALA A 596 43.57 15.34 14.76
CA ALA A 596 44.15 14.20 14.05
C ALA A 596 43.34 13.77 12.82
N CYS A 597 42.61 14.72 12.20
CA CYS A 597 41.79 14.58 10.98
C CYS A 597 42.30 15.37 9.74
N VAL A 598 43.51 15.97 9.76
CA VAL A 598 43.93 17.11 8.89
C VAL A 598 45.45 17.12 8.45
N ARG A 599 46.09 16.02 7.94
CA ARG A 599 47.53 15.87 7.43
C ARG A 599 47.92 14.50 6.71
N GLY A 600 47.83 14.30 5.39
CA GLY A 600 47.85 12.92 4.81
C GLY A 600 49.15 12.26 4.34
N SER A 601 49.28 10.93 4.56
CA SER A 601 50.17 9.97 3.85
C SER A 601 49.77 8.51 4.18
N GLY A 602 50.15 7.52 3.36
CA GLY A 602 49.58 6.15 3.41
C GLY A 602 50.45 5.00 3.97
N ARG A 603 49.82 3.80 3.97
CA ARG A 603 50.23 2.48 4.50
C ARG A 603 50.30 2.36 6.03
N ASP A 604 49.56 1.37 6.52
CA ASP A 604 49.51 0.84 7.89
C ASP A 604 49.41 1.85 9.03
N ARG A 605 48.17 2.29 9.34
CA ARG A 605 47.64 2.37 10.71
C ARG A 605 46.13 2.57 10.74
N GLU A 606 45.53 1.99 11.77
CA GLU A 606 44.11 2.11 12.10
C GLU A 606 43.73 3.54 12.49
N HIS A 607 42.45 3.85 12.30
CA HIS A 607 41.75 5.04 12.80
C HIS A 607 42.27 6.42 12.38
N PHE A 608 41.51 6.91 11.39
CA PHE A 608 41.14 8.29 11.12
C PHE A 608 42.01 9.10 10.16
N VAL A 609 41.22 9.81 9.33
CA VAL A 609 41.55 10.76 8.28
C VAL A 609 42.79 11.51 8.64
N LYS A 610 43.66 11.72 7.67
CA LYS A 610 44.51 12.88 7.53
C LYS A 610 44.87 12.86 6.02
N ASN A 611 44.85 13.93 5.22
CA ASN A 611 44.21 15.24 5.33
C ASN A 611 42.91 15.20 4.53
#